data_AF-A0A804PNA1-F1
#
_entry.id   AF-A0A804PNA1-F1
#
_cell.length_a   1.000
_cell.length_b   1.000
_cell.length_c   1.000
_cell.angle_alpha   90.00
_cell.angle_beta   90.00
_cell.angle_gamma   90.00
#
_symmetry.space_group_name_H-M   'P 1'
#
loop_
_entity.id
_entity.type
_entity.pdbx_description
1 polymer ?
#
loop_
_entity_poly.entity_id
_entity_poly.type
_entity_poly.pdbx_seq_one_letter_code
_entity_poly.pdbx_strand_id
1 'polypeptide(L)'
;MEVGRAPRRRVSPAAAAAAVPSLLLFAVLFAGRAAAFGHLQGAGATALYKHASFFDRDGDGVVSFSETYGAFRALGFGFGLSSVSAALINGALGSKCRPQNATSSKLDIYIEDIQKGKHGSDSGSYDAEGRFVPDKFEEIFAKHAKTVPDALTSDEIDQLLQANREPGDYSGW
;
A
#
# COMPACT_ATOMS: atom_id res chain seq x y z
N MET A 1 -63.89 -3.84 -18.29
CA MET A 1 -62.84 -2.80 -18.25
C MET A 1 -61.92 -3.16 -17.11
N GLU A 2 -60.82 -3.85 -17.43
CA GLU A 2 -59.91 -4.46 -16.46
C GLU A 2 -58.59 -3.68 -16.52
N VAL A 3 -58.22 -3.04 -15.40
CA VAL A 3 -56.97 -2.25 -15.30
C VAL A 3 -55.89 -3.18 -14.76
N GLY A 4 -55.03 -3.68 -15.65
CA GLY A 4 -53.90 -4.55 -15.32
C GLY A 4 -52.85 -3.82 -14.48
N ARG A 5 -52.57 -4.35 -13.29
CA ARG A 5 -51.53 -3.88 -12.37
C ARG A 5 -50.18 -4.50 -12.75
N ALA A 6 -49.23 -3.69 -13.19
CA ALA A 6 -47.86 -4.12 -13.45
C ALA A 6 -47.09 -4.46 -12.15
N PRO A 7 -46.21 -5.47 -12.15
CA PRO A 7 -45.46 -5.87 -10.96
C PRO A 7 -44.31 -4.88 -10.66
N ARG A 8 -44.24 -4.42 -9.41
CA ARG A 8 -43.10 -3.64 -8.89
C ARG A 8 -41.88 -4.54 -8.80
N ARG A 9 -40.87 -4.26 -9.63
CA ARG A 9 -39.55 -4.91 -9.56
C ARG A 9 -38.89 -4.53 -8.23
N ARG A 10 -38.80 -5.49 -7.33
CA ARG A 10 -38.05 -5.39 -6.07
C ARG A 10 -36.57 -5.33 -6.44
N VAL A 11 -35.93 -4.19 -6.24
CA VAL A 11 -34.47 -4.09 -6.37
C VAL A 11 -33.90 -4.70 -5.10
N SER A 12 -33.36 -5.91 -5.23
CA SER A 12 -32.54 -6.51 -4.18
C SER A 12 -31.26 -5.68 -4.04
N PRO A 13 -30.82 -5.31 -2.82
CA PRO A 13 -29.49 -4.76 -2.63
C PRO A 13 -28.51 -5.94 -2.78
N ALA A 14 -27.92 -6.06 -3.97
CA ALA A 14 -26.86 -7.02 -4.19
C ALA A 14 -25.60 -6.54 -3.43
N ALA A 15 -25.26 -7.29 -2.40
CA ALA A 15 -23.91 -7.56 -1.91
C ALA A 15 -22.89 -6.41 -1.99
N ALA A 16 -22.99 -5.47 -1.05
CA ALA A 16 -21.85 -4.67 -0.62
C ALA A 16 -21.11 -5.46 0.49
N ALA A 17 -20.40 -6.52 0.13
CA ALA A 17 -19.53 -7.24 1.05
C ALA A 17 -18.49 -8.01 0.24
N ALA A 18 -17.23 -7.92 0.68
CA ALA A 18 -16.05 -8.59 0.12
C ALA A 18 -15.40 -7.94 -1.11
N ALA A 19 -14.86 -6.73 -0.94
CA ALA A 19 -13.74 -6.24 -1.78
C ALA A 19 -12.81 -5.27 -1.01
N VAL A 20 -12.88 -5.27 0.33
CA VAL A 20 -12.13 -4.35 1.18
C VAL A 20 -10.76 -4.87 1.64
N PRO A 21 -10.46 -6.19 1.75
CA PRO A 21 -9.15 -6.58 2.29
C PRO A 21 -8.01 -6.38 1.29
N SER A 22 -8.24 -6.46 -0.02
CA SER A 22 -7.16 -6.37 -1.03
C SER A 22 -6.84 -4.93 -1.47
N LEU A 23 -7.66 -3.92 -1.14
CA LEU A 23 -7.40 -2.52 -1.54
C LEU A 23 -6.65 -1.69 -0.50
N LEU A 24 -6.54 -2.17 0.74
CA LEU A 24 -5.82 -1.46 1.82
C LEU A 24 -4.30 -1.69 1.80
N LEU A 25 -3.80 -2.60 0.94
CA LEU A 25 -2.37 -2.77 0.67
C LEU A 25 -1.92 -2.19 -0.69
N PHE A 26 -2.79 -1.50 -1.42
CA PHE A 26 -2.51 -1.07 -2.80
C PHE A 26 -2.21 0.42 -2.98
N ALA A 27 -2.02 1.19 -1.91
CA ALA A 27 -1.54 2.58 -1.99
C ALA A 27 -0.03 2.69 -2.30
N VAL A 28 0.51 1.73 -3.05
CA VAL A 28 1.91 1.66 -3.48
C VAL A 28 2.07 1.75 -5.00
N LEU A 29 1.00 1.97 -5.77
CA LEU A 29 1.10 2.22 -7.21
C LEU A 29 0.99 3.71 -7.57
N PHE A 30 2.15 4.23 -8.00
CA PHE A 30 2.38 5.32 -8.94
C PHE A 30 1.50 6.58 -8.83
N ALA A 31 2.07 7.65 -8.25
CA ALA A 31 2.01 9.00 -8.84
C ALA A 31 3.03 9.92 -8.18
N GLY A 32 4.07 10.28 -8.93
CA GLY A 32 5.04 11.29 -8.52
C GLY A 32 4.47 12.70 -8.61
N ARG A 33 4.72 13.50 -7.57
CA ARG A 33 5.02 14.93 -7.70
C ARG A 33 6.15 15.24 -6.71
N ALA A 34 7.33 15.51 -7.26
CA ALA A 34 8.46 15.99 -6.48
C ALA A 34 8.17 17.42 -6.02
N ALA A 35 8.01 17.62 -4.71
CA ALA A 35 8.21 18.91 -4.07
C ALA A 35 9.52 18.84 -3.26
N ALA A 36 10.26 19.94 -3.29
CA ALA A 36 11.68 20.04 -2.97
C ALA A 36 12.03 19.44 -1.60
N PHE A 37 12.98 18.50 -1.59
CA PHE A 37 13.54 17.91 -0.37
C PHE A 37 15.06 18.03 -0.39
N GLY A 38 15.52 19.16 0.14
CA GLY A 38 16.93 19.38 0.40
C GLY A 38 17.25 18.95 1.82
N HIS A 39 17.80 17.75 2.00
CA HIS A 39 18.98 17.48 2.85
C HIS A 39 19.52 16.04 2.74
N LEU A 40 18.71 15.08 2.24
CA LEU A 40 19.12 13.67 2.09
C LEU A 40 19.15 13.12 0.65
N GLN A 41 18.88 13.95 -0.38
CA GLN A 41 19.08 13.56 -1.78
C GLN A 41 20.58 13.52 -2.13
N GLY A 42 21.34 12.66 -1.46
CA GLY A 42 22.58 12.11 -1.99
C GLY A 42 22.24 11.01 -3.00
N ALA A 43 23.18 10.67 -3.88
CA ALA A 43 23.09 9.63 -4.92
C ALA A 43 22.84 8.19 -4.40
N GLY A 44 22.27 8.00 -3.21
CA GLY A 44 21.99 6.73 -2.54
C GLY A 44 20.53 6.50 -2.11
N ALA A 45 19.58 7.41 -2.40
CA ALA A 45 18.17 7.18 -2.07
C ALA A 45 17.56 6.07 -2.94
N THR A 46 17.18 4.96 -2.30
CA THR A 46 16.60 3.77 -2.96
C THR A 46 15.19 4.04 -3.48
N ALA A 47 14.66 3.15 -4.31
CA ALA A 47 13.32 3.32 -4.85
C ALA A 47 12.25 3.22 -3.76
N LEU A 48 12.43 2.32 -2.79
CA LEU A 48 11.54 2.19 -1.63
C LEU A 48 11.61 3.42 -0.73
N TYR A 49 12.79 4.01 -0.52
CA TYR A 49 12.94 5.28 0.21
C TYR A 49 12.09 6.36 -0.46
N LYS A 50 12.23 6.55 -1.77
CA LYS A 50 11.46 7.55 -2.54
C LYS A 50 9.96 7.29 -2.49
N HIS A 51 9.55 6.02 -2.49
CA HIS A 51 8.15 5.64 -2.32
C HIS A 51 7.62 6.10 -0.95
N ALA A 52 8.34 5.81 0.14
CA ALA A 52 7.94 6.23 1.48
C ALA A 52 7.99 7.75 1.68
N SER A 53 8.92 8.46 1.06
CA SER A 53 8.97 9.93 1.06
C SER A 53 7.74 10.61 0.46
N PHE A 54 6.89 9.90 -0.30
CA PHE A 54 5.58 10.45 -0.70
C PHE A 54 4.69 10.77 0.51
N PHE A 55 4.81 9.99 1.59
CA PHE A 55 3.99 10.12 2.77
C PHE A 55 4.54 11.12 3.79
N ASP A 56 5.82 11.47 3.73
CA ASP A 56 6.47 12.49 4.57
C ASP A 56 6.21 13.87 3.95
N ARG A 57 5.28 14.61 4.56
CA ARG A 57 4.68 15.80 3.97
C ARG A 57 5.40 17.08 4.37
N ASP A 58 6.04 17.09 5.53
CA ASP A 58 6.77 18.25 6.05
C ASP A 58 8.29 18.15 5.84
N GLY A 59 8.78 16.94 5.63
CA GLY A 59 10.11 16.65 5.14
C GLY A 59 11.21 16.49 6.15
N ASP A 60 10.85 15.97 7.31
CA ASP A 60 11.79 15.64 8.37
C ASP A 60 12.35 14.21 8.28
N GLY A 61 11.92 13.40 7.30
CA GLY A 61 12.34 12.01 7.13
C GLY A 61 11.54 11.00 7.96
N VAL A 62 10.46 11.45 8.60
CA VAL A 62 9.60 10.65 9.48
C VAL A 62 8.15 10.75 8.98
N VAL A 63 7.48 9.61 8.88
CA VAL A 63 6.05 9.57 8.54
C VAL A 63 5.24 9.33 9.81
N SER A 64 4.57 10.37 10.29
CA SER A 64 3.63 10.27 11.41
C SER A 64 2.30 9.66 10.98
N PHE A 65 1.49 9.23 11.96
CA PHE A 65 0.12 8.77 11.70
C PHE A 65 -0.72 9.81 10.93
N SER A 66 -0.55 11.08 11.29
CA SER A 66 -1.33 12.18 10.71
C SER A 66 -0.99 12.42 9.24
N GLU A 67 0.26 12.17 8.86
CA GLU A 67 0.71 12.32 7.49
C GLU A 67 0.31 11.14 6.62
N THR A 68 0.38 9.91 7.14
CA THR A 68 -0.21 8.75 6.46
C THR A 68 -1.70 9.00 6.21
N TYR A 69 -2.45 9.40 7.25
CA TYR A 69 -3.85 9.79 7.10
C TYR A 69 -4.04 10.87 6.02
N GLY A 70 -3.25 11.94 6.07
CA GLY A 70 -3.30 13.05 5.11
C GLY A 70 -2.98 12.62 3.67
N ALA A 71 -2.04 11.70 3.48
CA ALA A 71 -1.70 11.13 2.19
C ALA A 71 -2.86 10.30 1.61
N PHE A 72 -3.49 9.43 2.41
CA PHE A 72 -4.68 8.68 1.96
C PHE A 72 -5.86 9.61 1.64
N ARG A 73 -6.06 10.68 2.41
CA ARG A 73 -7.05 11.71 2.08
C ARG A 73 -6.74 12.39 0.75
N ALA A 74 -5.47 12.67 0.47
CA ALA A 74 -5.03 13.26 -0.80
C ALA A 74 -5.21 12.29 -2.00
N LEU A 75 -5.12 10.97 -1.76
CA LEU A 75 -5.43 9.93 -2.75
C LEU A 75 -6.95 9.73 -2.98
N GLY A 76 -7.80 10.49 -2.28
CA GLY A 76 -9.26 10.44 -2.44
C GLY A 76 -9.99 9.46 -1.52
N PHE A 77 -9.29 8.82 -0.56
CA PHE A 77 -9.93 7.91 0.40
C PHE A 77 -10.81 8.69 1.37
N GLY A 78 -11.96 8.12 1.76
CA GLY A 78 -12.84 8.71 2.78
C GLY A 78 -12.21 8.76 4.17
N PHE A 79 -12.84 9.49 5.11
CA PHE A 79 -12.34 9.63 6.49
C PHE A 79 -12.06 8.29 7.16
N GLY A 80 -13.03 7.37 7.13
CA GLY A 80 -12.91 6.05 7.77
C GLY A 80 -11.78 5.21 7.19
N LEU A 81 -11.74 5.05 5.85
CA LEU A 81 -10.68 4.27 5.20
C LEU A 81 -9.30 4.89 5.42
N SER A 82 -9.17 6.22 5.40
CA SER A 82 -7.90 6.89 5.66
C SER A 82 -7.40 6.63 7.09
N SER A 83 -8.29 6.66 8.08
CA SER A 83 -7.93 6.34 9.47
C SER A 83 -7.51 4.88 9.65
N VAL A 84 -8.22 3.94 9.01
CA VAL A 84 -7.88 2.51 9.06
C VAL A 84 -6.53 2.25 8.38
N SER A 85 -6.29 2.82 7.18
CA SER A 85 -5.01 2.71 6.49
C SER A 85 -3.85 3.23 7.35
N ALA A 86 -4.00 4.42 7.93
CA ALA A 86 -2.98 5.01 8.79
C ALA A 86 -2.70 4.14 10.02
N ALA A 87 -3.73 3.60 10.66
CA ALA A 87 -3.56 2.71 11.81
C ALA A 87 -2.81 1.43 11.44
N LEU A 88 -3.15 0.81 10.31
CA LEU A 88 -2.49 -0.41 9.84
C LEU A 88 -1.03 -0.17 9.47
N ILE A 89 -0.75 0.87 8.69
CA ILE A 89 0.60 1.17 8.19
C ILE A 89 1.52 1.62 9.33
N ASN A 90 1.14 2.62 10.12
CA ASN A 90 1.95 3.10 11.23
C ASN A 90 2.06 2.05 12.36
N GLY A 91 1.00 1.26 12.59
CA GLY A 91 1.02 0.17 13.56
C GLY A 91 1.96 -0.98 13.15
N ALA A 92 1.99 -1.34 11.86
CA ALA A 92 2.82 -2.43 11.35
C ALA A 92 4.29 -2.03 11.16
N LEU A 93 4.55 -0.79 10.75
CA LEU A 93 5.89 -0.35 10.34
C LEU A 93 6.62 0.49 11.38
N GLY A 94 5.89 1.22 12.24
CA GLY A 94 6.49 2.21 13.13
C GLY A 94 7.62 1.64 13.99
N SER A 95 7.36 0.56 14.73
CA SER A 95 8.39 -0.08 15.57
C SER A 95 9.52 -0.74 14.78
N LYS A 96 9.24 -1.29 13.57
CA LYS A 96 10.22 -1.97 12.72
C LYS A 96 11.23 -0.98 12.11
N CYS A 97 10.74 0.19 11.72
CA CYS A 97 11.53 1.21 11.03
C CYS A 97 12.10 2.25 12.01
N ARG A 98 11.90 2.11 13.32
CA ARG A 98 12.31 3.12 14.30
C ARG A 98 13.72 2.85 14.83
N PRO A 99 14.63 3.86 14.83
CA PRO A 99 15.95 3.71 15.42
C PRO A 99 15.86 3.68 16.96
N GLN A 100 16.82 3.01 17.60
CA GLN A 100 16.78 2.73 19.05
C GLN A 100 16.77 4.00 19.92
N ASN A 101 17.36 5.09 19.44
CA ASN A 101 17.50 6.37 20.12
C ASN A 101 16.40 7.38 19.76
N ALA A 102 15.40 6.98 18.96
CA ALA A 102 14.30 7.86 18.61
C ALA A 102 13.50 8.28 19.85
N THR A 103 13.10 9.56 19.89
CA THR A 103 12.32 10.17 20.99
C THR A 103 10.85 10.42 20.62
N SER A 104 10.46 10.23 19.36
CA SER A 104 9.11 10.48 18.85
C SER A 104 8.13 9.32 19.16
N SER A 105 6.97 9.24 18.52
CA SER A 105 5.98 8.17 18.76
C SER A 105 6.46 6.79 18.25
N LYS A 106 6.11 5.70 18.94
CA LYS A 106 6.38 4.32 18.45
C LYS A 106 5.65 3.96 17.14
N LEU A 107 4.71 4.81 16.73
CA LEU A 107 3.97 4.69 15.47
C LEU A 107 4.62 5.45 14.33
N ASP A 108 5.66 6.24 14.61
CA ASP A 108 6.35 7.01 13.58
C ASP A 108 7.26 6.08 12.77
N ILE A 109 7.22 6.25 11.45
CA ILE A 109 8.00 5.45 10.50
C ILE A 109 9.18 6.30 10.05
N TYR A 110 10.41 5.89 10.38
CA TYR A 110 11.59 6.58 9.87
C TYR A 110 11.93 6.04 8.49
N ILE A 111 11.97 6.92 7.48
CA ILE A 111 12.15 6.53 6.08
C ILE A 111 13.56 5.95 5.83
N GLU A 112 14.56 6.42 6.58
CA GLU A 112 15.95 5.90 6.52
C GLU A 112 16.03 4.37 6.75
N ASP A 113 15.06 3.81 7.47
CA ASP A 113 15.01 2.43 7.88
C ASP A 113 13.83 1.65 7.24
N ILE A 114 13.20 2.21 6.20
CA ILE A 114 11.98 1.67 5.59
C ILE A 114 12.15 0.24 5.04
N GLN A 115 13.36 -0.13 4.61
CA GLN A 115 13.69 -1.49 4.17
C GLN A 115 13.46 -2.54 5.27
N LYS A 116 13.55 -2.18 6.56
CA LYS A 116 13.23 -3.06 7.69
C LYS A 116 11.73 -3.34 7.79
N GLY A 117 10.90 -2.51 7.17
CA GLY A 117 9.46 -2.68 7.08
C GLY A 117 9.03 -3.73 6.07
N LYS A 118 9.93 -4.17 5.18
CA LYS A 118 9.66 -5.26 4.23
C LYS A 118 9.39 -6.56 4.97
N HIS A 119 8.55 -7.40 4.36
CA HIS A 119 8.22 -8.74 4.86
C HIS A 119 8.65 -9.80 3.83
N GLY A 120 8.77 -11.06 4.28
CA GLY A 120 9.25 -12.15 3.43
C GLY A 120 8.28 -12.46 2.29
N SER A 121 6.99 -12.32 2.54
CA SER A 121 5.93 -12.59 1.55
C SER A 121 5.73 -11.47 0.52
N ASP A 122 6.75 -10.64 0.30
CA ASP A 122 6.69 -9.54 -0.68
C ASP A 122 6.80 -10.05 -2.13
N SER A 123 6.76 -9.14 -3.10
CA SER A 123 6.90 -9.49 -4.52
C SER A 123 8.35 -9.62 -5.00
N GLY A 124 9.33 -9.26 -4.17
CA GLY A 124 10.71 -9.08 -4.58
C GLY A 124 10.95 -7.90 -5.55
N SER A 125 9.94 -7.07 -5.85
CA SER A 125 10.10 -5.88 -6.71
C SER A 125 11.03 -4.84 -6.11
N TYR A 126 11.25 -4.89 -4.80
CA TYR A 126 12.35 -4.23 -4.14
C TYR A 126 13.26 -5.28 -3.51
N ASP A 127 14.58 -5.12 -3.57
CA ASP A 127 15.51 -6.01 -2.87
C ASP A 127 15.56 -5.72 -1.36
N ALA A 128 16.43 -6.42 -0.63
CA ALA A 128 16.58 -6.29 0.83
C ALA A 128 17.02 -4.88 1.27
N GLU A 129 17.69 -4.14 0.39
CA GLU A 129 18.10 -2.76 0.64
C GLU A 129 17.06 -1.73 0.14
N GLY A 130 15.95 -2.19 -0.46
CA GLY A 130 14.90 -1.32 -0.99
C GLY A 130 15.16 -0.77 -2.39
N ARG A 131 16.15 -1.29 -3.12
CA ARG A 131 16.39 -0.92 -4.52
C ARG A 131 15.38 -1.63 -5.41
N PHE A 132 14.91 -0.96 -6.45
CA PHE A 132 13.94 -1.55 -7.39
C PHE A 132 14.61 -2.64 -8.24
N VAL A 133 13.93 -3.78 -8.40
CA VAL A 133 14.36 -4.93 -9.19
C VAL A 133 13.39 -5.09 -10.38
N PRO A 134 13.72 -4.53 -11.56
CA PRO A 134 12.82 -4.53 -12.72
C PRO A 134 12.37 -5.94 -13.12
N ASP A 135 13.29 -6.90 -13.17
CA ASP A 135 12.99 -8.28 -13.58
C ASP A 135 11.93 -8.93 -12.67
N LYS A 136 11.96 -8.65 -11.36
CA LYS A 136 10.97 -9.15 -10.40
C LYS A 136 9.62 -8.46 -10.54
N PHE A 137 9.62 -7.19 -10.91
CA PHE A 137 8.39 -6.47 -11.21
C PHE A 137 7.72 -7.01 -12.49
N GLU A 138 8.48 -7.19 -13.57
CA GLU A 138 7.96 -7.76 -14.82
C GLU A 138 7.49 -9.22 -14.67
N GLU A 139 8.15 -9.99 -13.80
CA GLU A 139 7.76 -11.37 -13.48
C GLU A 139 6.33 -11.46 -12.91
N ILE A 140 5.84 -10.43 -12.21
CA ILE A 140 4.46 -10.36 -11.71
C ILE A 140 3.47 -10.45 -12.87
N PHE A 141 3.63 -9.60 -13.88
CA PHE A 141 2.71 -9.54 -15.02
C PHE A 141 2.85 -10.79 -15.88
N ALA A 142 4.09 -11.24 -16.14
CA ALA A 142 4.33 -12.46 -16.90
C ALA A 142 3.63 -13.69 -16.27
N LYS A 143 3.62 -13.80 -14.93
CA LYS A 143 2.99 -14.90 -14.21
C LYS A 143 1.50 -14.75 -14.03
N HIS A 144 1.00 -13.56 -13.71
CA HIS A 144 -0.36 -13.38 -13.19
C HIS A 144 -1.30 -12.61 -14.11
N ALA A 145 -0.82 -11.76 -15.03
CA ALA A 145 -1.68 -11.00 -15.95
C ALA A 145 -2.14 -11.89 -17.12
N LYS A 146 -3.20 -12.69 -16.91
CA LYS A 146 -3.76 -13.63 -17.87
C LYS A 146 -5.00 -13.08 -18.58
N THR A 147 -5.70 -12.15 -17.97
CA THR A 147 -6.95 -11.60 -18.49
C THR A 147 -6.75 -10.36 -19.37
N VAL A 148 -5.93 -9.41 -18.93
CA VAL A 148 -5.66 -8.13 -19.61
C VAL A 148 -4.15 -7.92 -19.70
N PRO A 149 -3.61 -7.52 -20.86
CA PRO A 149 -2.21 -7.14 -20.98
C PRO A 149 -1.86 -6.01 -20.00
N ASP A 150 -0.74 -6.15 -19.31
CA ASP A 150 -0.16 -5.11 -18.43
C ASP A 150 -1.07 -4.67 -17.25
N ALA A 151 -2.05 -5.50 -16.88
CA ALA A 151 -2.93 -5.26 -15.73
C ALA A 151 -3.29 -6.56 -15.01
N LEU A 152 -3.60 -6.46 -13.72
CA LEU A 152 -4.11 -7.56 -12.91
C LEU A 152 -5.54 -7.29 -12.49
N THR A 153 -6.40 -8.30 -12.65
CA THR A 153 -7.70 -8.33 -11.99
C THR A 153 -7.57 -8.61 -10.50
N SER A 154 -8.65 -8.41 -9.73
CA SER A 154 -8.68 -8.76 -8.31
C SER A 154 -8.28 -10.23 -8.06
N ASP A 155 -8.78 -11.14 -8.90
CA ASP A 155 -8.54 -12.56 -8.72
C ASP A 155 -7.08 -12.93 -9.03
N GLU A 156 -6.45 -12.23 -9.97
CA GLU A 156 -5.03 -12.39 -10.29
C GLU A 156 -4.13 -11.75 -9.23
N ILE A 157 -4.56 -10.66 -8.59
CA ILE A 157 -3.91 -10.10 -7.40
C ILE A 157 -4.00 -11.10 -6.23
N ASP A 158 -5.16 -11.68 -5.98
CA ASP A 158 -5.33 -12.67 -4.90
C ASP A 158 -4.46 -13.91 -5.15
N GLN A 159 -4.31 -14.34 -6.41
CA GLN A 159 -3.37 -15.39 -6.80
C GLN A 159 -1.91 -15.01 -6.57
N LEU A 160 -1.51 -13.78 -6.92
CA LEU A 160 -0.17 -13.26 -6.63
C LEU A 160 0.10 -13.26 -5.12
N LEU A 161 -0.82 -12.73 -4.32
CA LEU A 161 -0.69 -12.69 -2.87
C LEU A 161 -0.54 -14.10 -2.29
N GLN A 162 -1.38 -15.06 -2.72
CA GLN A 162 -1.29 -16.45 -2.28
C GLN A 162 0.02 -17.12 -2.70
N ALA A 163 0.50 -16.88 -3.92
CA ALA A 163 1.73 -17.45 -4.43
C ALA A 163 2.99 -16.95 -3.68
N ASN A 164 2.95 -15.73 -3.15
CA ASN A 164 4.08 -15.12 -2.46
C ASN A 164 4.09 -15.40 -0.95
N ARG A 165 3.09 -16.05 -0.37
CA ARG A 165 3.06 -16.32 1.08
C ARG A 165 4.21 -17.22 1.51
N GLU A 166 5.11 -16.70 2.34
CA GLU A 166 6.18 -17.47 2.98
C GLU A 166 5.70 -18.10 4.30
N PRO A 167 5.87 -19.42 4.51
CA PRO A 167 5.48 -20.10 5.75
C PRO A 167 5.98 -19.39 7.02
N GLY A 168 5.05 -18.94 7.86
CA GLY A 168 5.37 -18.30 9.14
C GLY A 168 5.42 -16.77 9.11
N ASP A 169 5.30 -16.13 7.94
CA ASP A 169 5.25 -14.68 7.79
C ASP A 169 3.82 -14.12 7.91
N TYR A 170 3.13 -14.42 9.01
CA TYR A 170 1.74 -13.97 9.22
C TYR A 170 1.57 -12.45 9.19
N SER A 171 2.63 -11.68 9.47
CA SER A 171 2.59 -10.22 9.38
C SER A 171 2.66 -9.67 7.96
N GLY A 172 3.07 -10.50 7.00
CA GLY A 172 3.14 -10.18 5.57
C GLY A 172 2.04 -10.85 4.72
N TRP A 173 1.06 -11.51 5.34
CA TRP A 173 0.01 -12.31 4.68
C TRP A 173 -1.35 -11.63 4.55
#